data_AF-A0A4Y2RR44-F1
#
_entry.id   AF-A0A4Y2RR44-F1
#
_cell.length_a   1.000
_cell.length_b   1.000
_cell.length_c   1.000
_cell.angle_alpha   90.00
_cell.angle_beta   90.00
_cell.angle_gamma   90.00
#
_symmetry.space_group_name_H-M   'P 1'
#
loop_
_entity.id
_entity.type
_entity.pdbx_description
1 polymer ?
#
loop_
_entity_poly.entity_id
_entity_poly.type
_entity_poly.pdbx_seq_one_letter_code
_entity_poly.pdbx_strand_id
1 'polypeptide(L)'
;MKVKLAAQVLSRSVADALEYALHHLKHPKFEGCEATILFLKRFNDLFDVLNSRNFFGEGYKSPFMEKNKTKFFQLLDETEAYIRGLKTSSNGELLLTSQRKTGFLGFLVTLKSIKSLFLSLCEGGDLKFLLTYKLSQDHLELFFSAIRSHGGHNNNPTAKQFKAAYVRLLAHHQIMTSDSANCTILDDTNILNVSASKNTYLKSINDSDAQRDDIDQ
;
A
#
# COMPACT_ATOMS: atom_id res chain seq x y z
N MET A 1 5.34 10.22 -8.00
CA MET A 1 5.28 10.57 -6.57
C MET A 1 6.36 9.77 -5.85
N LYS A 2 7.23 10.39 -5.04
CA LYS A 2 8.36 9.70 -4.40
C LYS A 2 8.05 9.33 -2.95
N VAL A 3 7.38 8.19 -2.73
CA VAL A 3 7.05 7.70 -1.37
C VAL A 3 8.30 7.48 -0.51
N LYS A 4 9.42 7.09 -1.13
CA LYS A 4 10.72 6.92 -0.46
C LYS A 4 11.14 8.15 0.36
N LEU A 5 10.94 9.36 -0.15
CA LEU A 5 11.33 10.58 0.56
C LEU A 5 10.47 10.80 1.81
N ALA A 6 9.15 10.59 1.70
CA ALA A 6 8.25 10.69 2.83
C ALA A 6 8.59 9.65 3.92
N ALA A 7 8.86 8.40 3.53
CA ALA A 7 9.24 7.34 4.46
C ALA A 7 10.58 7.61 5.15
N GLN A 8 11.55 8.23 4.47
CA GLN A 8 12.83 8.62 5.07
C GLN A 8 12.67 9.75 6.10
N VAL A 9 11.83 10.75 5.80
CA VAL A 9 11.56 11.87 6.70
C VAL A 9 10.75 11.42 7.92
N LEU A 10 9.73 10.58 7.71
CA LEU A 10 8.85 10.07 8.75
C LEU A 10 9.36 8.75 9.34
N SER A 11 10.63 8.70 9.70
CA SER A 11 11.32 7.48 10.14
C SER A 11 11.66 7.48 11.62
N ARG A 12 11.85 6.26 12.16
CA ARG A 12 12.37 6.06 13.51
C ARG A 12 13.71 6.76 13.75
N SER A 13 14.64 6.67 12.80
CA SER A 13 15.96 7.29 12.91
C SER A 13 15.90 8.82 13.05
N VAL A 14 14.94 9.48 12.39
CA VAL A 14 14.75 10.92 12.55
C VAL A 14 14.20 11.24 13.94
N ALA A 15 13.25 10.43 14.43
CA ALA A 15 12.73 10.59 15.78
C ALA A 15 13.82 10.41 16.86
N ASP A 16 14.65 9.39 16.72
CA ASP A 16 15.73 9.09 17.67
C ASP A 16 16.81 10.19 17.63
N ALA A 17 17.11 10.76 16.45
CA ALA A 17 18.03 11.89 16.32
C ALA A 17 17.49 13.16 17.00
N LEU A 18 16.19 13.45 16.87
CA LEU A 18 15.54 14.56 17.57
C LEU A 18 15.55 14.35 19.08
N GLU A 19 15.25 13.13 19.53
CA GLU A 19 15.28 12.76 20.95
C GLU A 19 16.68 12.92 21.54
N TYR A 20 17.71 12.53 20.78
CA TYR A 20 19.12 12.75 21.16
C TYR A 20 19.48 14.24 21.24
N ALA A 21 19.09 15.03 20.24
CA ALA A 21 19.35 16.47 20.22
C ALA A 21 18.67 17.21 21.39
N LEU A 22 17.45 16.79 21.76
CA LEU A 22 16.69 17.34 22.86
C LEU A 22 17.26 16.94 24.23
N HIS A 23 17.45 15.65 24.50
CA HIS A 23 17.77 15.19 25.86
C HIS A 23 19.26 15.09 26.15
N HIS A 24 20.07 14.71 25.15
CA HIS A 24 21.51 14.51 25.34
C HIS A 24 22.32 15.77 24.99
N LEU A 25 22.07 16.36 23.83
CA LEU A 25 22.75 17.60 23.44
C LEU A 25 22.16 18.84 24.10
N LYS A 26 20.89 18.76 24.56
CA LYS A 26 20.12 19.88 25.11
C LYS A 26 20.18 21.11 24.20
N HIS A 27 20.09 20.87 22.90
CA HIS A 27 20.33 21.89 21.91
C HIS A 27 19.11 22.84 21.82
N PRO A 28 19.23 24.16 22.04
CA PRO A 28 18.10 25.07 22.20
C PRO A 28 17.10 25.07 21.04
N LYS A 29 17.58 24.88 19.80
CA LYS A 29 16.71 24.81 18.61
C LYS A 29 15.74 23.62 18.58
N PHE A 30 15.92 22.62 19.45
CA PHE A 30 15.09 21.42 19.49
C PHE A 30 14.18 21.36 20.73
N GLU A 31 14.15 22.41 21.55
CA GLU A 31 13.21 22.52 22.66
C GLU A 31 11.76 22.46 22.16
N GLY A 32 10.91 21.66 22.82
CA GLY A 32 9.50 21.50 22.43
C GLY A 32 9.26 20.52 21.27
N CYS A 33 10.28 19.81 20.78
CA CYS A 33 10.12 18.85 19.67
C CYS A 33 9.51 17.49 20.07
N GLU A 34 9.16 17.28 21.34
CA GLU A 34 8.61 16.03 21.89
C GLU A 34 7.36 15.57 21.13
N ALA A 35 6.47 16.50 20.81
CA ALA A 35 5.27 16.21 20.03
C ALA A 35 5.60 15.71 18.62
N THR A 36 6.68 16.22 18.01
CA THR A 36 7.17 15.78 16.70
C THR A 36 7.80 14.39 16.79
N ILE A 37 8.61 14.12 17.82
CA ILE A 37 9.18 12.79 18.09
C ILE A 37 8.05 11.76 18.21
N LEU A 38 7.02 12.07 19.01
CA LEU A 38 5.86 11.20 19.19
C LEU A 38 5.14 10.94 17.87
N PHE A 39 4.89 11.98 17.07
CA PHE A 39 4.28 11.85 15.75
C PHE A 39 5.09 10.92 14.84
N LEU A 40 6.40 11.13 14.75
CA LEU A 40 7.30 10.34 13.90
C LEU A 40 7.32 8.86 14.31
N LYS A 41 7.49 8.57 15.61
CA LYS A 41 7.48 7.19 16.12
C LYS A 41 6.14 6.51 15.81
N ARG A 42 5.03 7.19 16.08
CA ARG A 42 3.67 6.67 15.85
C ARG A 42 3.41 6.34 14.38
N PHE A 43 3.71 7.27 13.47
CA PHE A 43 3.47 7.08 12.04
C PHE A 43 4.48 6.13 11.38
N ASN A 44 5.72 6.06 11.87
CA ASN A 44 6.69 5.04 11.44
C ASN A 44 6.16 3.63 11.79
N ASP A 45 5.77 3.42 13.04
CA ASP A 45 5.31 2.11 13.51
C ASP A 45 4.01 1.71 12.81
N LEU A 46 3.09 2.67 12.61
CA LEU A 46 1.90 2.45 11.80
C LEU A 46 2.27 2.06 10.36
N PHE A 47 3.18 2.79 9.71
CA PHE A 47 3.59 2.50 8.34
C PHE A 47 4.19 1.09 8.22
N ASP A 48 5.02 0.68 9.18
CA ASP A 48 5.60 -0.66 9.20
C ASP A 48 4.51 -1.75 9.31
N VAL A 49 3.49 -1.57 10.17
CA VAL A 49 2.35 -2.50 10.26
C VAL A 49 1.53 -2.53 8.98
N LEU A 50 1.32 -1.39 8.33
CA LEU A 50 0.54 -1.29 7.09
C LEU A 50 1.32 -1.75 5.84
N ASN A 51 2.62 -2.01 5.98
CA ASN A 51 3.53 -2.34 4.89
C ASN A 51 4.38 -3.58 5.21
N SER A 52 3.79 -4.56 5.90
CA SER A 52 4.43 -5.85 6.20
C SER A 52 4.54 -6.69 4.94
N ARG A 53 5.78 -7.01 4.55
CA ARG A 53 6.13 -7.65 3.26
C ARG A 53 6.72 -9.03 3.40
N ASN A 54 7.56 -9.22 4.41
CA ASN A 54 8.41 -10.39 4.54
C ASN A 54 7.92 -11.24 5.71
N PHE A 55 7.80 -12.55 5.47
CA PHE A 55 7.47 -13.52 6.51
C PHE A 55 8.46 -13.49 7.68
N PHE A 56 9.74 -13.23 7.40
CA PHE A 56 10.81 -13.11 8.38
C PHE A 56 11.02 -11.67 8.88
N GLY A 57 10.08 -10.76 8.59
CA GLY A 57 10.13 -9.41 9.12
C GLY A 57 10.09 -9.41 10.65
N GLU A 58 10.78 -8.44 11.27
CA GLU A 58 10.82 -8.27 12.72
C GLU A 58 9.96 -7.09 13.20
N GLY A 59 9.58 -7.10 14.47
CA GLY A 59 8.81 -6.02 15.07
C GLY A 59 7.49 -5.76 14.34
N TYR A 60 7.22 -4.50 13.99
CA TYR A 60 6.02 -4.11 13.25
C TYR A 60 6.08 -4.42 11.75
N LYS A 61 7.25 -4.80 11.21
CA LYS A 61 7.41 -5.29 9.84
C LYS A 61 7.14 -6.78 9.71
N SER A 62 6.94 -7.48 10.83
CA SER A 62 6.57 -8.90 10.86
C SER A 62 5.16 -9.12 10.31
N PRO A 63 4.81 -10.34 9.86
CA PRO A 63 3.44 -10.65 9.46
C PRO A 63 2.48 -10.44 10.62
N PHE A 64 1.26 -9.98 10.32
CA PHE A 64 0.23 -9.83 11.34
C PHE A 64 -0.40 -11.21 11.61
N MET A 65 -0.26 -11.75 12.82
CA MET A 65 -0.67 -13.11 13.19
C MET A 65 -1.11 -13.19 14.64
N GLU A 66 -1.71 -14.31 15.03
CA GLU A 66 -2.28 -14.45 16.38
C GLU A 66 -1.26 -14.15 17.50
N LYS A 67 0.00 -14.59 17.33
CA LYS A 67 1.06 -14.38 18.33
C LYS A 67 1.35 -12.90 18.64
N ASN A 68 1.15 -11.99 17.68
CA ASN A 68 1.45 -10.56 17.83
C ASN A 68 0.18 -9.70 17.78
N LYS A 69 -1.00 -10.34 17.80
CA LYS A 69 -2.31 -9.70 17.71
C LYS A 69 -2.49 -8.58 18.70
N THR A 70 -2.31 -8.86 19.99
CA THR A 70 -2.49 -7.88 21.07
C THR A 70 -1.64 -6.64 20.85
N LYS A 71 -0.36 -6.83 20.50
CA LYS A 71 0.58 -5.73 20.26
C LYS A 71 0.17 -4.88 19.05
N PHE A 72 -0.24 -5.52 17.97
CA PHE A 72 -0.65 -4.83 16.75
C PHE A 72 -1.98 -4.09 16.97
N PHE A 73 -2.99 -4.74 17.57
CA PHE A 73 -4.28 -4.12 17.88
C PHE A 73 -4.09 -2.90 18.80
N GLN A 74 -3.28 -3.04 19.84
CA GLN A 74 -2.94 -1.92 20.72
C GLN A 74 -2.33 -0.74 19.95
N LEU A 75 -1.36 -0.99 19.07
CA LEU A 75 -0.80 0.07 18.23
C LEU A 75 -1.88 0.74 17.37
N LEU A 76 -2.74 -0.05 16.72
CA LEU A 76 -3.80 0.47 15.85
C LEU A 76 -4.82 1.32 16.64
N ASP A 77 -5.21 0.87 17.83
CA ASP A 77 -6.15 1.58 18.71
C ASP A 77 -5.56 2.88 19.27
N GLU A 78 -4.32 2.84 19.75
CA GLU A 78 -3.61 4.04 20.20
C GLU A 78 -3.41 5.04 19.05
N THR A 79 -3.14 4.55 17.83
CA THR A 79 -2.99 5.42 16.66
C THR A 79 -4.32 6.02 16.23
N GLU A 80 -5.42 5.25 16.30
CA GLU A 80 -6.77 5.76 16.08
C GLU A 80 -7.11 6.88 17.08
N ALA A 81 -6.87 6.66 18.37
CA ALA A 81 -7.10 7.66 19.41
C ALA A 81 -6.25 8.91 19.18
N TYR A 82 -4.97 8.73 18.82
CA TYR A 82 -4.06 9.83 18.50
C TYR A 82 -4.58 10.67 17.31
N ILE A 83 -4.95 10.03 16.19
CA ILE A 83 -5.48 10.71 15.00
C ILE A 83 -6.76 11.49 15.33
N ARG A 84 -7.64 10.93 16.16
CA ARG A 84 -8.87 11.61 16.60
C ARG A 84 -8.59 12.84 17.47
N GLY A 85 -7.49 12.84 18.22
CA GLY A 85 -7.06 13.95 19.06
C GLY A 85 -6.24 15.02 18.33
N LEU A 86 -5.79 14.79 17.10
CA LEU A 86 -4.98 15.75 16.35
C LEU A 86 -5.75 17.05 16.06
N LYS A 87 -5.07 18.18 16.24
CA LYS A 87 -5.54 19.52 15.90
C LYS A 87 -4.65 20.17 14.85
N THR A 88 -5.19 21.14 14.13
CA THR A 88 -4.46 21.91 13.11
C THR A 88 -3.40 22.84 13.70
N SER A 89 -3.60 23.28 14.95
CA SER A 89 -2.67 24.06 15.77
C SER A 89 -3.10 23.93 17.25
N SER A 90 -2.33 24.48 18.20
CA SER A 90 -2.62 24.38 19.64
C SER A 90 -4.05 24.82 20.00
N ASN A 91 -4.55 25.88 19.35
CA ASN A 91 -5.91 26.41 19.53
C ASN A 91 -6.80 26.20 18.28
N GLY A 92 -6.35 25.37 17.35
CA GLY A 92 -7.04 25.11 16.10
C GLY A 92 -8.18 24.11 16.23
N GLU A 93 -8.95 23.99 15.16
CA GLU A 93 -9.95 22.93 15.03
C GLU A 93 -9.32 21.52 15.00
N LEU A 94 -10.15 20.51 15.24
CA LEU A 94 -9.75 19.12 15.06
C LEU A 94 -9.35 18.88 13.60
N LEU A 95 -8.29 18.10 13.40
CA LEU A 95 -7.77 17.80 12.08
C LEU A 95 -8.82 17.13 11.19
N LEU A 96 -9.69 16.32 11.80
CA LEU A 96 -10.78 15.60 11.12
C LEU A 96 -11.95 16.51 10.69
N THR A 97 -12.09 17.72 11.22
CA THR A 97 -13.08 18.70 10.74
C THR A 97 -12.51 19.61 9.66
N SER A 98 -11.19 19.77 9.63
CA SER A 98 -10.49 20.65 8.71
C SER A 98 -10.48 20.17 7.25
N GLN A 99 -10.02 21.05 6.34
CA GLN A 99 -9.79 20.72 4.92
C GLN A 99 -8.70 19.66 4.71
N ARG A 100 -7.86 19.38 5.72
CA ARG A 100 -6.78 18.38 5.65
C ARG A 100 -7.21 16.98 6.12
N LYS A 101 -8.49 16.78 6.41
CA LYS A 101 -9.02 15.53 6.99
C LYS A 101 -8.86 14.28 6.13
N THR A 102 -8.83 14.41 4.80
CA THR A 102 -8.98 13.27 3.87
C THR A 102 -7.98 12.14 4.12
N GLY A 103 -6.68 12.46 4.25
CA GLY A 103 -5.66 11.44 4.50
C GLY A 103 -5.83 10.74 5.85
N PHE A 104 -6.22 11.50 6.88
CA PHE A 104 -6.42 10.98 8.24
C PHE A 104 -7.70 10.15 8.37
N LEU A 105 -8.77 10.54 7.67
CA LEU A 105 -9.97 9.69 7.52
C LEU A 105 -9.63 8.38 6.81
N GLY A 106 -8.79 8.45 5.77
CA GLY A 106 -8.26 7.27 5.10
C GLY A 106 -7.56 6.31 6.08
N PHE A 107 -6.66 6.84 6.92
CA PHE A 107 -6.03 6.03 7.97
C PHE A 107 -7.06 5.40 8.91
N LEU A 108 -8.03 6.15 9.43
CA LEU A 108 -9.03 5.60 10.35
C LEU A 108 -9.84 4.45 9.72
N VAL A 109 -10.22 4.59 8.44
CA VAL A 109 -10.88 3.51 7.70
C VAL A 109 -9.95 2.32 7.56
N THR A 110 -8.69 2.53 7.15
CA THR A 110 -7.68 1.46 7.01
C THR A 110 -7.45 0.70 8.32
N LEU A 111 -7.32 1.41 9.46
CA LEU A 111 -7.13 0.81 10.78
C LEU A 111 -8.29 -0.13 11.12
N LYS A 112 -9.53 0.34 10.90
CA LYS A 112 -10.74 -0.47 11.14
C LYS A 112 -10.83 -1.67 10.19
N SER A 113 -10.56 -1.45 8.91
CA SER A 113 -10.59 -2.49 7.88
C SER A 113 -9.57 -3.59 8.15
N ILE A 114 -8.34 -3.25 8.54
CA ILE A 114 -7.29 -4.24 8.83
C ILE A 114 -7.63 -5.07 10.06
N LYS A 115 -8.13 -4.44 11.15
CA LYS A 115 -8.63 -5.18 12.32
C LYS A 115 -9.71 -6.16 11.90
N SER A 116 -10.73 -5.71 11.18
CA SER A 116 -11.84 -6.55 10.72
C SER A 116 -11.35 -7.69 9.82
N LEU A 117 -10.47 -7.40 8.87
CA LEU A 117 -9.94 -8.39 7.93
C LEU A 117 -9.14 -9.47 8.65
N PHE A 118 -8.32 -9.07 9.63
CA PHE A 118 -7.58 -10.01 10.46
C PHE A 118 -8.51 -10.95 11.23
N LEU A 119 -9.53 -10.41 11.90
CA LEU A 119 -10.51 -11.22 12.63
C LEU A 119 -11.24 -12.20 11.71
N SER A 120 -11.67 -11.73 10.53
CA SER A 120 -12.42 -12.57 9.58
C SER A 120 -11.58 -13.63 8.88
N LEU A 121 -10.34 -13.32 8.48
CA LEU A 121 -9.52 -14.22 7.66
C LEU A 121 -8.53 -15.05 8.46
N CYS A 122 -8.05 -14.55 9.60
CA CYS A 122 -7.02 -15.23 10.39
C CYS A 122 -7.58 -15.92 11.63
N GLU A 123 -8.41 -15.24 12.41
CA GLU A 123 -8.99 -15.84 13.63
C GLU A 123 -10.21 -16.71 13.31
N GLY A 124 -11.08 -16.23 12.42
CA GLY A 124 -12.28 -16.96 11.96
C GLY A 124 -12.11 -17.66 10.62
N GLY A 125 -10.91 -17.69 10.05
CA GLY A 125 -10.67 -18.17 8.68
C GLY A 125 -9.41 -19.02 8.54
N ASP A 126 -9.00 -19.25 7.29
CA ASP A 126 -7.95 -20.21 6.94
C ASP A 126 -6.52 -19.61 6.92
N LEU A 127 -6.38 -18.29 7.06
CA LEU A 127 -5.08 -17.63 6.97
C LEU A 127 -4.32 -17.66 8.29
N LYS A 128 -3.06 -18.10 8.26
CA LYS A 128 -2.20 -18.08 9.46
C LYS A 128 -1.69 -16.69 9.82
N PHE A 129 -1.64 -15.80 8.84
CA PHE A 129 -1.14 -14.44 8.97
C PHE A 129 -1.61 -13.57 7.81
N LEU A 130 -1.46 -12.25 7.99
CA LEU A 130 -1.74 -11.24 6.99
C LEU A 130 -0.45 -10.45 6.68
N LEU A 131 -0.07 -10.42 5.41
CA LEU A 131 0.93 -9.49 4.88
C LEU A 131 0.20 -8.27 4.34
N THR A 132 0.13 -7.22 5.15
CA THR A 132 -0.62 -5.99 4.86
C THR A 132 -0.16 -5.30 3.57
N TYR A 133 1.10 -5.50 3.16
CA TYR A 133 1.57 -5.01 1.86
C TYR A 133 0.77 -5.56 0.68
N LYS A 134 0.29 -6.81 0.74
CA LYS A 134 -0.52 -7.42 -0.33
C LYS A 134 -1.89 -6.76 -0.50
N LEU A 135 -2.31 -5.94 0.46
CA LEU A 135 -3.53 -5.13 0.39
C LEU A 135 -3.30 -3.75 -0.25
N SER A 136 -2.05 -3.37 -0.50
CA SER A 136 -1.70 -2.09 -1.10
C SER A 136 -1.82 -2.10 -2.63
N GLN A 137 -2.05 -0.93 -3.20
CA GLN A 137 -2.09 -0.73 -4.65
C GLN A 137 -0.70 -0.77 -5.32
N ASP A 138 0.39 -0.96 -4.57
CA ASP A 138 1.76 -0.93 -5.09
C ASP A 138 1.96 -1.95 -6.23
N HIS A 139 1.30 -3.10 -6.16
CA HIS A 139 1.34 -4.12 -7.22
C HIS A 139 0.74 -3.60 -8.54
N LEU A 140 -0.31 -2.78 -8.48
CA LEU A 140 -0.90 -2.13 -9.66
C LEU A 140 0.02 -1.02 -10.19
N GLU A 141 0.66 -0.26 -9.31
CA GLU A 141 1.63 0.77 -9.72
C GLU A 141 2.87 0.16 -10.40
N LEU A 142 3.34 -1.00 -9.90
CA LEU A 142 4.40 -1.79 -10.50
C LEU A 142 3.99 -2.28 -11.88
N PHE A 143 2.77 -2.81 -12.01
CA PHE A 143 2.22 -3.25 -13.28
C PHE A 143 2.13 -2.12 -14.31
N PHE A 144 1.62 -0.94 -13.92
CA PHE A 144 1.60 0.21 -14.82
C PHE A 144 3.00 0.70 -15.20
N SER A 145 3.99 0.54 -14.33
CA SER A 145 5.38 0.85 -14.65
C SER A 145 5.93 -0.11 -15.71
N ALA A 146 5.59 -1.39 -15.63
CA ALA A 146 5.93 -2.38 -16.65
C ALA A 146 5.25 -2.08 -18.00
N ILE A 147 4.00 -1.60 -18.00
CA ILE A 147 3.32 -1.17 -19.23
C ILE A 147 4.04 0.02 -19.87
N ARG A 148 4.44 1.01 -19.07
CA ARG A 148 5.17 2.18 -19.58
C ARG A 148 6.55 1.82 -20.12
N SER A 149 7.27 0.89 -19.50
CA SER A 149 8.60 0.48 -19.97
C SER A 149 8.58 -0.13 -21.38
N HIS A 150 7.48 -0.77 -21.78
CA HIS A 150 7.27 -1.28 -23.13
C HIS A 150 7.14 -0.19 -24.21
N GLY A 151 6.81 1.04 -23.83
CA GLY A 151 6.73 2.20 -24.72
C GLY A 151 8.08 2.87 -24.99
N GLY A 152 9.18 2.38 -24.42
CA GLY A 152 10.49 3.02 -24.49
C GLY A 152 10.44 4.43 -23.88
N HIS A 153 10.67 5.45 -24.69
CA HIS A 153 10.58 6.86 -24.26
C HIS A 153 9.13 7.39 -24.17
N ASN A 154 8.13 6.61 -24.58
CA ASN A 154 6.73 7.01 -24.46
C ASN A 154 6.13 6.61 -23.11
N ASN A 155 6.20 7.53 -22.15
CA ASN A 155 5.63 7.36 -20.81
C ASN A 155 4.09 7.48 -20.76
N ASN A 156 3.43 7.90 -21.85
CA ASN A 156 1.99 8.09 -21.92
C ASN A 156 1.39 7.29 -23.08
N PRO A 157 1.24 5.96 -22.94
CA PRO A 157 0.71 5.12 -24.01
C PRO A 157 -0.74 5.47 -24.33
N THR A 158 -1.08 5.52 -25.62
CA THR A 158 -2.47 5.52 -26.09
C THR A 158 -3.18 4.23 -25.67
N ALA A 159 -4.52 4.22 -25.67
CA ALA A 159 -5.29 3.01 -25.35
C ALA A 159 -4.89 1.79 -26.20
N LYS A 160 -4.55 1.99 -27.49
CA LYS A 160 -4.07 0.93 -28.39
C LYS A 160 -2.70 0.40 -27.96
N GLN A 161 -1.78 1.28 -27.57
CA GLN A 161 -0.46 0.89 -27.06
C GLN A 161 -0.56 0.19 -25.71
N PHE A 162 -1.43 0.69 -24.81
CA PHE A 162 -1.73 0.04 -23.54
C PHE A 162 -2.24 -1.39 -23.77
N LYS A 163 -3.24 -1.58 -24.63
CA LYS A 163 -3.79 -2.92 -24.96
C LYS A 163 -2.70 -3.85 -25.49
N ALA A 164 -1.84 -3.37 -26.40
CA ALA A 164 -0.76 -4.17 -26.96
C ALA A 164 0.27 -4.57 -25.89
N ALA A 165 0.68 -3.64 -25.02
CA ALA A 165 1.61 -3.90 -23.92
C ALA A 165 0.99 -4.84 -22.87
N TYR A 166 -0.28 -4.66 -22.54
CA TYR A 166 -1.04 -5.53 -21.63
C TYR A 166 -1.07 -6.97 -22.13
N VAL A 167 -1.48 -7.19 -23.40
CA VAL A 167 -1.49 -8.54 -24.01
C VAL A 167 -0.09 -9.15 -24.03
N ARG A 168 0.94 -8.34 -24.31
CA ARG A 168 2.33 -8.80 -24.30
C ARG A 168 2.79 -9.21 -22.91
N LEU A 169 2.48 -8.45 -21.87
CA LEU A 169 2.82 -8.78 -20.48
C LEU A 169 2.11 -10.05 -20.00
N LEU A 170 0.88 -10.30 -20.45
CA LEU A 170 0.17 -11.54 -20.19
C LEU A 170 0.78 -12.74 -20.92
N ALA A 171 1.31 -12.55 -22.13
CA ALA A 171 1.93 -13.61 -22.92
C ALA A 171 3.39 -13.90 -22.50
N HIS A 172 4.14 -12.85 -22.15
CA HIS A 172 5.53 -12.90 -21.71
C HIS A 172 5.62 -12.48 -20.24
N HIS A 173 5.56 -13.46 -19.34
CA HIS A 173 5.45 -13.31 -17.89
C HIS A 173 6.70 -12.71 -17.20
N GLN A 174 7.74 -12.28 -17.94
CA GLN A 174 8.95 -11.68 -17.37
C GLN A 174 8.81 -10.16 -17.30
N ILE A 175 8.28 -9.67 -16.18
CA ILE A 175 8.23 -8.24 -15.88
C ILE A 175 9.63 -7.76 -15.48
N MET A 176 10.33 -7.10 -16.40
CA MET A 176 11.52 -6.29 -16.09
C MET A 176 11.08 -4.83 -15.90
N THR A 177 11.24 -4.31 -14.69
CA THR A 177 10.94 -2.90 -14.37
C THR A 177 12.12 -1.98 -14.69
N SER A 178 11.84 -0.74 -15.07
CA SER A 178 12.87 0.30 -15.23
C SER A 178 13.38 0.84 -13.89
N ASP A 179 14.67 1.18 -13.79
CA ASP A 179 15.33 1.75 -12.60
C ASP A 179 14.70 3.05 -12.08
N SER A 180 13.88 3.72 -12.90
CA SER A 180 13.17 4.97 -12.57
C SER A 180 11.76 4.75 -11.99
N ALA A 181 11.31 3.52 -11.79
CA ALA A 181 9.99 3.22 -11.23
C ALA A 181 9.88 3.68 -9.76
N ASN A 182 8.69 4.12 -9.34
CA ASN A 182 8.46 4.56 -7.96
C ASN A 182 8.59 3.42 -6.94
N CYS A 183 8.45 2.17 -7.40
CA CYS A 183 8.50 0.96 -6.59
C CYS A 183 9.49 -0.03 -7.22
N THR A 184 10.42 -0.55 -6.41
CA THR A 184 11.39 -1.58 -6.82
C THR A 184 10.78 -2.97 -6.65
N ILE A 185 11.09 -3.90 -7.55
CA ILE A 185 10.71 -5.32 -7.39
C ILE A 185 11.46 -5.86 -6.16
N LEU A 186 10.73 -6.34 -5.17
CA LEU A 186 11.29 -6.77 -3.87
C LEU A 186 10.76 -8.13 -3.41
N ASP A 187 9.90 -8.78 -4.21
CA ASP A 187 9.33 -10.11 -3.94
C ASP A 187 9.00 -10.82 -5.26
N ASP A 188 9.23 -12.14 -5.32
CA ASP A 188 8.86 -13.01 -6.44
C ASP A 188 7.36 -13.31 -6.37
N THR A 189 6.54 -12.32 -6.72
CA THR A 189 5.11 -12.54 -6.85
C THR A 189 4.85 -13.38 -8.09
N ASN A 190 4.60 -14.68 -7.91
CA ASN A 190 4.14 -15.57 -8.98
C ASN A 190 2.81 -15.06 -9.54
N ILE A 191 2.85 -14.50 -10.75
CA ILE A 191 1.66 -14.14 -11.50
C ILE A 191 1.01 -15.43 -11.98
N LEU A 192 -0.28 -15.61 -11.71
CA LEU A 192 -1.05 -16.78 -12.16
C LEU A 192 -0.88 -16.95 -13.69
N ASN A 193 -0.35 -18.10 -14.10
CA ASN A 193 -0.21 -18.48 -15.50
C ASN A 193 -1.61 -18.58 -16.14
N VAL A 194 -2.04 -17.55 -16.85
CA VAL A 194 -3.11 -17.70 -17.82
C VAL A 194 -2.46 -18.26 -19.07
N SER A 195 -2.25 -19.58 -19.10
CA SER A 195 -1.89 -20.23 -20.35
C SER A 195 -2.98 -19.88 -21.37
N ALA A 196 -2.58 -19.40 -22.56
CA ALA A 196 -3.49 -19.16 -23.69
C ALA A 196 -4.05 -20.47 -24.27
N SER A 197 -4.24 -21.48 -23.43
CA SER A 197 -4.98 -22.71 -23.72
C SER A 197 -6.43 -22.29 -23.91
N LYS A 198 -6.77 -21.88 -25.14
CA LYS A 198 -8.11 -21.58 -25.67
C LYS A 198 -9.11 -21.19 -24.58
N ASN A 199 -9.19 -19.89 -24.27
CA ASN A 199 -10.22 -19.32 -23.42
C ASN A 199 -11.60 -19.56 -24.07
N THR A 200 -12.21 -20.71 -23.78
CA THR A 200 -13.49 -21.18 -24.33
C THR A 200 -14.65 -20.28 -23.95
N TYR A 201 -14.51 -19.48 -22.88
CA TYR A 201 -15.53 -18.54 -22.40
C TYR A 201 -15.73 -17.31 -23.29
N LEU A 202 -14.71 -16.86 -24.04
CA LEU A 202 -14.85 -15.74 -24.97
C LEU A 202 -15.39 -16.16 -26.34
N LYS A 203 -15.25 -17.45 -26.69
CA LYS A 203 -15.78 -17.99 -27.95
C LYS A 203 -17.31 -18.06 -27.95
N SER A 204 -17.90 -18.48 -26.81
CA SER A 204 -19.35 -18.57 -26.66
C SER A 204 -20.08 -17.22 -26.69
N ILE A 205 -19.38 -16.11 -26.42
CA ILE A 205 -19.98 -14.76 -26.45
C ILE A 205 -19.99 -14.18 -27.87
N ASN A 206 -18.98 -14.51 -28.70
CA ASN A 206 -18.92 -14.02 -30.08
C ASN A 206 -19.68 -14.90 -31.08
N ASP A 207 -19.88 -16.19 -30.78
CA ASP A 207 -20.62 -17.10 -31.66
C ASP A 207 -22.15 -16.99 -31.49
N SER A 208 -22.65 -16.36 -30.42
CA SER A 208 -24.10 -16.20 -30.17
C SER A 208 -24.74 -15.02 -30.91
N ASP A 209 -23.96 -14.07 -31.41
CA ASP A 209 -24.47 -12.87 -32.12
C ASP A 209 -24.50 -13.05 -33.65
N ALA A 210 -24.07 -14.21 -34.18
CA ALA A 210 -23.99 -14.46 -35.63
C ALA A 210 -25.21 -15.21 -36.23
N GLN A 211 -26.28 -15.43 -35.47
CA GLN A 211 -27.47 -16.19 -35.92
C GLN A 211 -28.80 -15.41 -35.89
N ARG A 212 -28.79 -14.07 -35.96
CA ARG A 212 -30.04 -13.27 -35.91
C ARG A 212 -30.44 -12.50 -37.16
N ASP A 213 -29.71 -12.60 -38.26
CA ASP A 213 -30.11 -11.99 -39.53
C ASP A 213 -30.19 -13.06 -40.62
N ASP A 214 -31.35 -13.73 -40.74
CA ASP A 214 -31.84 -14.39 -41.97
C ASP A 214 -33.18 -15.12 -41.69
N ILE A 215 -34.24 -14.38 -41.35
CA ILE A 215 -35.63 -14.82 -41.56
C ILE A 215 -36.46 -13.61 -41.97
N ASP A 216 -36.46 -13.30 -43.26
CA ASP A 216 -37.53 -12.59 -43.96
C ASP A 216 -37.56 -13.07 -45.42
N GLN A 217 -38.32 -14.13 -45.66
CA GLN A 217 -39.02 -14.46 -46.91
C GLN A 217 -40.14 -15.46 -46.64
#